data_AF-A0AAD6YIS3-F1
#
_entry.id   AF-A0AAD6YIS3-F1
#
_cell.length_a   1.000
_cell.length_b   1.000
_cell.length_c   1.000
_cell.angle_alpha   90.00
_cell.angle_beta   90.00
_cell.angle_gamma   90.00
#
_symmetry.space_group_name_H-M   'P 1'
#
loop_
_entity.id
_entity.type
_entity.pdbx_description
1 polymer ?
#
loop_
_entity_poly.entity_id
_entity_poly.type
_entity_poly.pdbx_seq_one_letter_code
_entity_poly.pdbx_strand_id
1 'polypeptide(L)'
;MKLEIHENCYEFHLAFKKSIAGLNGLYRGYHEFTKRDRLSSILRQAYGSFGRALEVATEDDQTEVIRMLLEYRANDKAPDGSFCSALETASRKGRTGIVRMLLESGADIHAVGSALQAASTHGRIEIVRLLLQNGSDFKKVGWRYGNSVLPAAALQAATERGHAEVVKMLLERGANVNTADGWGDSPLLVASALGRIDIVRLLLAKGANVNSSGGIYRSALQAARGHTEVFQLLYECGAKWE
;
A
#
# COMPACT_ATOMS: atom_id res chain seq x y z
N MET A 1 26.77 8.93 -10.27
CA MET A 1 25.66 9.92 -10.23
C MET A 1 24.57 9.45 -9.25
N LYS A 2 24.93 9.23 -7.98
CA LYS A 2 24.02 8.73 -6.92
C LYS A 2 24.29 9.41 -5.57
N LEU A 3 25.12 10.47 -5.56
CA LEU A 3 25.63 11.13 -4.36
C LEU A 3 25.10 12.57 -4.16
N GLU A 4 24.52 13.21 -5.19
CA GLU A 4 24.03 14.61 -5.09
C GLU A 4 22.64 14.76 -4.45
N ILE A 5 21.94 13.66 -4.17
CA ILE A 5 20.59 13.73 -3.58
C ILE A 5 20.66 13.89 -2.05
N HIS A 6 21.71 13.38 -1.41
CA HIS A 6 21.85 13.40 0.05
C HIS A 6 22.31 14.76 0.61
N GLU A 7 23.19 15.49 -0.09
CA GLU A 7 23.62 16.85 0.33
C GLU A 7 22.52 17.89 0.13
N ASN A 8 21.65 17.71 -0.87
CA ASN A 8 20.51 18.60 -1.10
C ASN A 8 19.40 18.49 -0.05
N CYS A 9 19.27 17.37 0.67
CA CYS A 9 18.19 17.19 1.64
C CYS A 9 18.38 18.06 2.90
N TYR A 10 19.63 18.28 3.33
CA TYR A 10 19.92 19.12 4.50
C TYR A 10 19.76 20.62 4.17
N GLU A 11 20.31 21.06 3.05
CA GLU A 11 20.13 22.43 2.53
C GLU A 11 18.67 22.70 2.20
N PHE A 12 17.93 21.72 1.66
CA PHE A 12 16.49 21.85 1.45
C PHE A 12 15.73 21.94 2.77
N HIS A 13 15.99 21.08 3.76
CA HIS A 13 15.36 21.17 5.08
C HIS A 13 15.63 22.53 5.73
N LEU A 14 16.84 23.05 5.58
CA LEU A 14 17.22 24.35 6.10
C LEU A 14 16.58 25.50 5.30
N ALA A 15 16.50 25.42 3.97
CA ALA A 15 15.86 26.41 3.10
C ALA A 15 14.33 26.41 3.23
N PHE A 16 13.74 25.23 3.42
CA PHE A 16 12.32 25.04 3.70
C PHE A 16 11.99 25.53 5.11
N LYS A 17 12.77 25.16 6.14
CA LYS A 17 12.63 25.74 7.49
C LYS A 17 12.85 27.25 7.51
N LYS A 18 13.82 27.79 6.78
CA LYS A 18 14.05 29.24 6.66
C LYS A 18 12.90 29.93 5.93
N SER A 19 12.36 29.34 4.87
CA SER A 19 11.19 29.85 4.17
C SER A 19 9.96 29.83 5.07
N ILE A 20 9.70 28.74 5.79
CA ILE A 20 8.61 28.62 6.78
C ILE A 20 8.83 29.56 7.98
N ALA A 21 10.05 29.71 8.50
CA ALA A 21 10.38 30.64 9.57
C ALA A 21 10.23 32.11 9.12
N GLY A 22 10.58 32.43 7.87
CA GLY A 22 10.29 33.72 7.24
C GLY A 22 8.79 33.97 7.07
N LEU A 23 8.00 32.92 6.81
CA LEU A 23 6.54 32.97 6.81
C LEU A 23 5.97 33.17 8.23
N ASN A 24 6.64 32.66 9.28
CA ASN A 24 6.29 32.87 10.69
C ASN A 24 6.79 34.22 11.26
N GLY A 25 7.82 34.83 10.68
CA GLY A 25 8.28 36.18 11.05
C GLY A 25 7.36 37.31 10.55
N LEU A 26 6.51 37.04 9.58
CA LEU A 26 5.51 37.96 9.02
C LEU A 26 4.16 37.92 9.78
N TYR A 27 4.16 37.50 11.05
CA TYR A 27 2.93 37.36 11.86
C TYR A 27 2.26 38.69 12.26
N ARG A 28 2.73 39.83 11.77
CA ARG A 28 2.07 41.13 11.96
C ARG A 28 1.37 41.57 10.68
N GLY A 29 0.13 41.11 10.54
CA GLY A 29 -0.89 41.77 9.74
C GLY A 29 -0.82 41.49 8.25
N TYR A 30 -1.91 40.92 7.74
CA TYR A 30 -2.24 40.77 6.32
C TYR A 30 -1.39 39.74 5.54
N HIS A 31 -2.07 38.96 4.70
CA HIS A 31 -1.55 38.01 3.71
C HIS A 31 -1.41 36.53 4.10
N GLU A 32 -2.54 35.82 4.25
CA GLU A 32 -2.58 34.38 3.97
C GLU A 32 -2.34 34.08 2.46
N PHE A 33 -2.71 35.01 1.58
CA PHE A 33 -2.65 34.81 0.12
C PHE A 33 -1.21 34.75 -0.43
N THR A 34 -0.30 35.62 0.03
CA THR A 34 1.10 35.63 -0.46
C THR A 34 1.94 34.47 0.07
N LYS A 35 1.53 33.86 1.20
CA LYS A 35 2.16 32.65 1.70
C LYS A 35 1.92 31.47 0.76
N ARG A 36 0.69 31.36 0.23
CA ARG A 36 0.31 30.29 -0.70
C ARG A 36 1.12 30.33 -2.00
N ASP A 37 1.19 31.49 -2.63
CA ASP A 37 1.90 31.64 -3.91
C ASP A 37 3.41 31.41 -3.79
N ARG A 38 4.00 31.81 -2.65
CA ARG A 38 5.42 31.56 -2.39
C ARG A 38 5.70 30.09 -2.12
N LEU A 39 4.89 29.42 -1.30
CA LEU A 39 5.09 28.01 -1.00
C LEU A 39 4.86 27.13 -2.23
N SER A 40 3.80 27.41 -3.00
CA SER A 40 3.52 26.70 -4.25
C SER A 40 4.64 26.89 -5.28
N SER A 41 5.21 28.10 -5.40
CA SER A 41 6.37 28.35 -6.25
C SER A 41 7.62 27.59 -5.78
N ILE A 42 7.90 27.55 -4.48
CA ILE A 42 9.04 26.80 -3.92
C ILE A 42 8.87 25.30 -4.20
N LEU A 43 7.68 24.77 -3.95
CA LEU A 43 7.37 23.35 -4.19
C LEU A 43 7.49 22.99 -5.67
N ARG A 44 6.99 23.85 -6.57
CA ARG A 44 7.09 23.66 -8.01
C ARG A 44 8.54 23.73 -8.50
N GLN A 45 9.34 24.64 -7.94
CA GLN A 45 10.74 24.82 -8.33
C GLN A 45 11.66 23.72 -7.80
N ALA A 46 11.40 23.21 -6.59
CA ALA A 46 12.23 22.18 -5.96
C ALA A 46 11.83 20.75 -6.35
N TYR A 47 10.53 20.47 -6.49
CA TYR A 47 10.02 19.11 -6.65
C TYR A 47 9.09 18.92 -7.86
N GLY A 48 8.81 19.99 -8.60
CA GLY A 48 7.88 19.96 -9.75
C GLY A 48 6.41 19.94 -9.35
N SER A 49 6.03 19.18 -8.31
CA SER A 49 4.66 19.10 -7.79
C SER A 49 4.61 18.88 -6.28
N PHE A 50 3.46 19.22 -5.67
CA PHE A 50 3.18 18.94 -4.26
C PHE A 50 3.29 17.44 -3.94
N GLY A 51 2.78 16.58 -4.82
CA GLY A 51 2.85 15.14 -4.62
C GLY A 51 4.25 14.57 -4.57
N ARG A 52 5.14 15.07 -5.43
CA ARG A 52 6.53 14.65 -5.42
C ARG A 52 7.25 15.11 -4.16
N ALA A 53 6.96 16.32 -3.68
CA ALA A 53 7.50 16.82 -2.41
C ALA A 53 7.06 15.96 -1.21
N LEU A 54 5.78 15.61 -1.16
CA LEU A 54 5.22 14.75 -0.10
C LEU A 54 5.80 13.34 -0.16
N GLU A 55 5.98 12.78 -1.37
CA GLU A 55 6.62 11.49 -1.59
C GLU A 55 8.07 11.49 -1.10
N VAL A 56 8.91 12.44 -1.53
CA VAL A 56 10.32 12.52 -1.11
C VAL A 56 10.44 12.69 0.41
N ALA A 57 9.63 13.56 1.01
CA ALA A 57 9.62 13.71 2.47
C ALA A 57 9.23 12.39 3.17
N THR A 58 8.32 11.62 2.55
CA THR A 58 7.93 10.27 2.99
C THR A 58 8.96 9.20 2.68
N GLU A 59 9.87 9.40 1.73
CA GLU A 59 11.05 8.55 1.49
C GLU A 59 12.18 8.83 2.47
N ASP A 60 12.27 10.05 3.01
CA ASP A 60 13.37 10.49 3.88
C ASP A 60 12.98 10.58 5.37
N ASP A 61 11.72 10.30 5.69
CA ASP A 61 11.17 10.19 7.06
C ASP A 61 11.02 11.54 7.76
N GLN A 62 10.87 12.58 6.94
CA GLN A 62 10.79 13.96 7.37
C GLN A 62 9.40 14.28 7.89
N THR A 63 9.04 13.68 9.04
CA THR A 63 7.73 13.80 9.70
C THR A 63 7.27 15.25 9.83
N GLU A 64 8.18 16.17 10.16
CA GLU A 64 7.85 17.59 10.33
C GLU A 64 7.57 18.28 8.99
N VAL A 65 8.31 17.93 7.94
CA VAL A 65 8.05 18.42 6.58
C VAL A 65 6.72 17.89 6.08
N ILE A 66 6.42 16.61 6.32
CA ILE A 66 5.13 16.00 5.99
C ILE A 66 4.00 16.73 6.71
N ARG A 67 4.11 16.97 8.02
CA ARG A 67 3.10 17.72 8.79
C ARG A 67 2.84 19.10 8.19
N MET A 68 3.91 19.87 7.92
CA MET A 68 3.78 21.20 7.31
C MET A 68 3.10 21.14 5.93
N LEU A 69 3.45 20.15 5.10
CA LEU A 69 2.82 19.96 3.79
C LEU A 69 1.32 19.60 3.91
N LEU A 70 0.96 18.78 4.90
CA LEU A 70 -0.43 18.37 5.14
C LEU A 70 -1.29 19.51 5.70
N GLU A 71 -0.76 20.29 6.65
CA GLU A 71 -1.43 21.50 7.18
C GLU A 71 -1.70 22.53 6.07
N TYR A 72 -0.75 22.71 5.17
CA TYR A 72 -0.91 23.61 4.02
C TYR A 72 -2.03 23.13 3.07
N ARG A 73 -2.17 21.82 2.84
CA ARG A 73 -3.22 21.22 2.00
C ARG A 73 -4.61 21.32 2.62
N ALA A 74 -4.75 21.22 3.95
CA ALA A 74 -6.05 21.41 4.60
C ALA A 74 -6.68 22.79 4.27
N ASN A 75 -5.84 23.75 3.89
CA ASN A 75 -6.23 25.10 3.48
C ASN A 75 -6.45 25.27 1.97
N ASP A 76 -6.17 24.28 1.11
CA ASP A 76 -6.35 24.39 -0.34
C ASP A 76 -6.81 23.06 -0.94
N LYS A 77 -7.99 23.04 -1.58
CA LYS A 77 -8.57 21.85 -2.21
C LYS A 77 -7.84 21.51 -3.51
N ALA A 78 -6.54 21.24 -3.44
CA ALA A 78 -5.72 20.92 -4.59
C ALA A 78 -6.15 19.56 -5.20
N PRO A 79 -6.42 19.50 -6.52
CA PRO A 79 -6.90 18.31 -7.19
C PRO A 79 -5.72 17.52 -7.78
N ASP A 80 -5.17 16.55 -7.07
CA ASP A 80 -4.38 15.49 -7.73
C ASP A 80 -4.21 14.22 -6.88
N GLY A 81 -4.08 13.08 -7.57
CA GLY A 81 -3.80 11.75 -7.04
C GLY A 81 -2.38 11.58 -6.45
N SER A 82 -1.81 12.67 -5.93
CA SER A 82 -0.48 12.75 -5.33
C SER A 82 -0.35 12.00 -4.00
N PHE A 83 -1.46 11.88 -3.28
CA PHE A 83 -1.53 11.22 -1.98
C PHE A 83 -1.35 9.69 -2.08
N CYS A 84 -1.65 9.12 -3.25
CA CYS A 84 -1.49 7.71 -3.54
C CYS A 84 -0.02 7.28 -3.38
N SER A 85 0.91 7.99 -4.03
CA SER A 85 2.33 7.64 -4.01
C SER A 85 2.97 7.78 -2.62
N ALA A 86 2.58 8.82 -1.87
CA ALA A 86 3.09 9.02 -0.51
C ALA A 86 2.61 7.93 0.46
N LEU A 87 1.30 7.61 0.46
CA LEU A 87 0.76 6.57 1.33
C LEU A 87 1.29 5.17 0.94
N GLU A 88 1.43 4.90 -0.36
CA GLU A 88 2.05 3.68 -0.86
C GLU A 88 3.51 3.55 -0.41
N THR A 89 4.31 4.62 -0.54
CA THR A 89 5.71 4.64 -0.13
C THR A 89 5.87 4.47 1.38
N ALA A 90 5.07 5.17 2.18
CA ALA A 90 5.05 4.98 3.64
C ALA A 90 4.74 3.52 4.00
N SER A 91 3.74 2.94 3.32
CA SER A 91 3.29 1.56 3.53
C SER A 91 4.34 0.53 3.14
N ARG A 92 4.98 0.69 1.99
CA ARG A 92 6.12 -0.13 1.54
C ARG A 92 7.28 -0.09 2.53
N LYS A 93 7.64 1.11 2.98
CA LYS A 93 8.79 1.35 3.87
C LYS A 93 8.53 0.98 5.33
N GLY A 94 7.28 0.75 5.74
CA GLY A 94 6.95 0.37 7.12
C GLY A 94 6.82 1.56 8.07
N ARG A 95 6.50 2.76 7.56
CA ARG A 95 6.46 4.01 8.36
C ARG A 95 5.08 4.22 8.97
N THR A 96 4.77 3.46 10.01
CA THR A 96 3.46 3.46 10.67
C THR A 96 2.99 4.86 11.11
N GLY A 97 3.90 5.69 11.63
CA GLY A 97 3.59 7.06 12.04
C GLY A 97 3.14 7.95 10.87
N ILE A 98 3.85 7.89 9.74
CA ILE A 98 3.49 8.64 8.53
C ILE A 98 2.19 8.12 7.92
N VAL A 99 2.00 6.80 7.86
CA VAL A 99 0.73 6.20 7.40
C VAL A 99 -0.44 6.76 8.21
N ARG A 100 -0.32 6.82 9.54
CA ARG A 100 -1.36 7.39 10.41
C ARG A 100 -1.66 8.85 10.09
N MET A 101 -0.62 9.69 10.00
CA MET A 101 -0.80 11.12 9.68
C MET A 101 -1.47 11.32 8.31
N LEU A 102 -1.09 10.53 7.31
CA LEU A 102 -1.67 10.60 5.98
C LEU A 102 -3.15 10.17 6.00
N LEU A 103 -3.50 9.09 6.72
CA LEU A 103 -4.90 8.65 6.87
C LEU A 103 -5.75 9.68 7.59
N GLU A 104 -5.25 10.28 8.68
CA GLU A 104 -5.92 11.34 9.45
C GLU A 104 -6.17 12.61 8.60
N SER A 105 -5.30 12.85 7.61
CA SER A 105 -5.41 13.99 6.70
C SER A 105 -6.40 13.77 5.54
N GLY A 106 -7.17 12.68 5.56
CA GLY A 106 -8.19 12.39 4.56
C GLY A 106 -7.64 11.83 3.25
N ALA A 107 -6.67 10.91 3.33
CA ALA A 107 -6.19 10.17 2.16
C ALA A 107 -7.34 9.53 1.37
N ASP A 108 -7.27 9.61 0.03
CA ASP A 108 -8.25 9.03 -0.89
C ASP A 108 -8.36 7.51 -0.68
N ILE A 109 -9.57 6.96 -0.80
CA ILE A 109 -9.85 5.52 -0.76
C ILE A 109 -9.05 4.75 -1.84
N HIS A 110 -8.76 5.37 -2.98
CA HIS A 110 -7.91 4.77 -4.02
C HIS A 110 -6.44 4.66 -3.57
N ALA A 111 -5.95 5.63 -2.79
CA ALA A 111 -4.62 5.56 -2.17
C ALA A 111 -4.52 4.42 -1.17
N VAL A 112 -5.60 4.16 -0.42
CA VAL A 112 -5.67 3.06 0.56
C VAL A 112 -5.53 1.69 -0.12
N GLY A 113 -6.06 1.53 -1.33
CA GLY A 113 -5.92 0.30 -2.13
C GLY A 113 -4.47 -0.05 -2.47
N SER A 114 -3.77 0.87 -3.13
CA SER A 114 -2.36 0.70 -3.50
C SER A 114 -1.46 0.57 -2.26
N ALA A 115 -1.76 1.33 -1.21
CA ALA A 115 -1.06 1.24 0.07
C ALA A 115 -1.24 -0.12 0.74
N LEU A 116 -2.45 -0.71 0.69
CA LEU A 116 -2.72 -2.02 1.25
C LEU A 116 -1.97 -3.11 0.48
N GLN A 117 -1.95 -3.02 -0.85
CA GLN A 117 -1.15 -3.93 -1.68
C GLN A 117 0.34 -3.81 -1.34
N ALA A 118 0.89 -2.60 -1.29
CA ALA A 118 2.29 -2.37 -0.95
C ALA A 118 2.65 -2.87 0.45
N ALA A 119 1.81 -2.61 1.46
CA ALA A 119 1.98 -3.13 2.81
C ALA A 119 1.95 -4.67 2.83
N SER A 120 1.04 -5.26 2.06
CA SER A 120 0.87 -6.72 1.98
C SER A 120 2.05 -7.41 1.30
N THR A 121 2.57 -6.85 0.19
CA THR A 121 3.79 -7.33 -0.49
C THR A 121 5.00 -7.34 0.44
N HIS A 122 5.09 -6.36 1.35
CA HIS A 122 6.24 -6.20 2.25
C HIS A 122 6.00 -6.72 3.67
N GLY A 123 4.88 -7.41 3.92
CA GLY A 123 4.58 -8.03 5.21
C GLY A 123 4.39 -7.04 6.36
N ARG A 124 3.95 -5.81 6.09
CA ARG A 124 3.81 -4.76 7.11
C ARG A 124 2.51 -4.93 7.90
N ILE A 125 2.49 -5.90 8.82
CA ILE A 125 1.29 -6.32 9.58
C ILE A 125 0.56 -5.14 10.24
N GLU A 126 1.27 -4.25 10.93
CA GLU A 126 0.65 -3.10 11.59
C GLU A 126 -0.02 -2.14 10.61
N ILE A 127 0.61 -1.90 9.46
CA ILE A 127 0.09 -1.01 8.43
C ILE A 127 -1.12 -1.65 7.74
N VAL A 128 -1.05 -2.95 7.42
CA VAL A 128 -2.19 -3.71 6.92
C VAL A 128 -3.37 -3.61 7.89
N ARG A 129 -3.13 -3.76 9.20
CA ARG A 129 -4.16 -3.61 10.24
C ARG A 129 -4.77 -2.22 10.23
N LEU A 130 -3.96 -1.17 10.20
CA LEU A 130 -4.41 0.23 10.18
C LEU A 130 -5.24 0.55 8.92
N LEU A 131 -4.77 0.12 7.74
CA LEU A 131 -5.46 0.35 6.48
C LEU A 131 -6.81 -0.40 6.44
N LEU A 132 -6.84 -1.65 6.92
CA LEU A 132 -8.07 -2.43 7.01
C LEU A 132 -9.06 -1.91 8.06
N GLN A 133 -8.59 -1.23 9.12
CA GLN A 133 -9.46 -0.58 10.12
C GLN A 133 -10.07 0.72 9.59
N ASN A 134 -9.27 1.55 8.91
CA ASN A 134 -9.73 2.84 8.38
C ASN A 134 -10.63 2.69 7.14
N GLY A 135 -10.45 1.62 6.35
CA GLY A 135 -11.27 1.41 5.17
C GLY A 135 -12.63 0.74 5.42
N SER A 136 -13.16 0.72 6.65
CA SER A 136 -14.42 0.03 7.01
C SER A 136 -15.69 0.40 6.19
N ASP A 137 -15.59 1.35 5.25
CA ASP A 137 -16.55 1.58 4.16
C ASP A 137 -16.36 0.68 2.90
N PHE A 138 -15.48 -0.32 2.94
CA PHE A 138 -15.21 -1.25 1.81
C PHE A 138 -16.45 -1.99 1.30
N LYS A 139 -17.51 -2.11 2.11
CA LYS A 139 -18.77 -2.78 1.74
C LYS A 139 -19.78 -1.91 1.00
N LYS A 140 -19.64 -0.57 1.00
CA LYS A 140 -20.70 0.33 0.48
C LYS A 140 -20.55 0.76 -0.97
N VAL A 141 -19.33 0.77 -1.50
CA VAL A 141 -19.07 1.14 -2.89
C VAL A 141 -18.81 -0.12 -3.69
N GLY A 142 -19.79 -0.54 -4.49
CA GLY A 142 -19.60 -1.63 -5.45
C GLY A 142 -18.41 -1.32 -6.35
N TRP A 143 -17.28 -1.96 -6.08
CA TRP A 143 -16.02 -1.73 -6.76
C TRP A 143 -16.11 -2.21 -8.21
N ARG A 144 -16.23 -1.28 -9.15
CA ARG A 144 -16.05 -1.51 -10.60
C ARG A 144 -15.23 -0.37 -11.19
N TYR A 145 -13.91 -0.55 -11.17
CA TYR A 145 -13.00 0.11 -12.09
C TYR A 145 -12.08 -0.97 -12.65
N GLY A 146 -11.89 -0.95 -13.98
CA GLY A 146 -11.10 -1.88 -14.80
C GLY A 146 -10.47 -3.09 -14.08
N ASN A 147 -11.15 -4.23 -14.10
CA ASN A 147 -10.60 -5.57 -13.82
C ASN A 147 -9.69 -5.77 -12.59
N SER A 148 -9.82 -5.05 -11.47
CA SER A 148 -9.11 -5.49 -10.27
C SER A 148 -9.80 -5.24 -8.93
N VAL A 149 -9.94 -6.35 -8.21
CA VAL A 149 -10.45 -6.50 -6.85
C VAL A 149 -9.29 -6.21 -5.89
N LEU A 150 -9.23 -5.01 -5.29
CA LEU A 150 -8.08 -4.60 -4.45
C LEU A 150 -7.77 -5.54 -3.26
N PRO A 151 -8.77 -6.09 -2.53
CA PRO A 151 -8.50 -7.10 -1.50
C PRO A 151 -7.87 -8.38 -2.07
N ALA A 152 -8.16 -8.71 -3.32
CA ALA A 152 -7.57 -9.87 -3.98
C ALA A 152 -6.13 -9.61 -4.40
N ALA A 153 -5.83 -8.42 -4.94
CA ALA A 153 -4.46 -8.03 -5.24
C ALA A 153 -3.58 -8.04 -3.98
N ALA A 154 -4.10 -7.56 -2.84
CA ALA A 154 -3.41 -7.63 -1.56
C ALA A 154 -3.23 -9.07 -1.06
N LEU A 155 -4.27 -9.91 -1.17
CA LEU A 155 -4.23 -11.33 -0.78
C LEU A 155 -3.21 -12.12 -1.62
N GLN A 156 -3.21 -11.89 -2.93
CA GLN A 156 -2.27 -12.52 -3.86
C GLN A 156 -0.84 -12.07 -3.58
N ALA A 157 -0.61 -10.76 -3.43
CA ALA A 157 0.70 -10.23 -3.09
C ALA A 157 1.26 -10.80 -1.77
N ALA A 158 0.42 -10.90 -0.72
CA ALA A 158 0.82 -11.51 0.53
C ALA A 158 1.11 -13.02 0.37
N THR A 159 0.32 -13.71 -0.45
CA THR A 159 0.46 -15.14 -0.74
C THR A 159 1.76 -15.44 -1.49
N GLU A 160 2.04 -14.72 -2.58
CA GLU A 160 3.27 -14.83 -3.37
C GLU A 160 4.52 -14.64 -2.49
N ARG A 161 4.46 -13.63 -1.62
CA ARG A 161 5.59 -13.23 -0.77
C ARG A 161 5.72 -14.07 0.49
N GLY A 162 4.76 -14.95 0.79
CA GLY A 162 4.83 -15.86 1.93
C GLY A 162 4.42 -15.24 3.27
N HIS A 163 3.71 -14.11 3.27
CA HIS A 163 3.33 -13.39 4.48
C HIS A 163 2.05 -13.97 5.12
N ALA A 164 2.16 -15.15 5.73
CA ALA A 164 1.02 -15.91 6.26
C ALA A 164 0.12 -15.12 7.23
N GLU A 165 0.70 -14.30 8.12
CA GLU A 165 -0.09 -13.49 9.06
C GLU A 165 -0.89 -12.38 8.36
N VAL A 166 -0.34 -11.81 7.28
CA VAL A 166 -1.07 -10.83 6.44
C VAL A 166 -2.20 -11.53 5.70
N VAL A 167 -1.96 -12.72 5.11
CA VAL A 167 -2.99 -13.52 4.46
C VAL A 167 -4.13 -13.82 5.45
N LYS A 168 -3.78 -14.24 6.67
CA LYS A 168 -4.76 -14.53 7.74
C LYS A 168 -5.62 -13.31 8.04
N MET A 169 -4.99 -12.16 8.24
CA MET A 169 -5.70 -10.91 8.52
C MET A 169 -6.64 -10.51 7.38
N LEU A 170 -6.20 -10.64 6.12
CA LEU A 170 -7.03 -10.32 4.95
C LEU A 170 -8.26 -11.24 4.86
N LEU A 171 -8.08 -12.55 5.06
CA LEU A 171 -9.17 -13.53 5.05
C LEU A 171 -10.17 -13.31 6.21
N GLU A 172 -9.68 -12.97 7.41
CA GLU A 172 -10.52 -12.61 8.56
C GLU A 172 -11.36 -11.35 8.31
N ARG A 173 -10.88 -10.43 7.45
CA ARG A 173 -11.61 -9.23 7.04
C ARG A 173 -12.52 -9.46 5.83
N GLY A 174 -12.71 -10.71 5.42
CA GLY A 174 -13.67 -11.09 4.37
C GLY A 174 -13.13 -10.99 2.95
N ALA A 175 -11.80 -10.99 2.76
CA ALA A 175 -11.23 -11.19 1.43
C ALA A 175 -11.71 -12.55 0.88
N ASN A 176 -12.14 -12.56 -0.39
CA ASN A 176 -12.58 -13.79 -1.03
C ASN A 176 -11.38 -14.73 -1.25
N VAL A 177 -11.38 -15.85 -0.53
CA VAL A 177 -10.35 -16.89 -0.54
C VAL A 177 -10.08 -17.50 -1.92
N ASN A 178 -11.08 -17.45 -2.81
CA ASN A 178 -11.02 -18.03 -4.15
C ASN A 178 -10.82 -16.98 -5.24
N THR A 179 -10.32 -15.78 -4.90
CA THR A 179 -10.20 -14.73 -5.92
C THR A 179 -9.07 -15.01 -6.89
N ALA A 180 -9.42 -15.21 -8.15
CA ALA A 180 -8.46 -15.35 -9.23
C ALA A 180 -7.72 -14.02 -9.49
N ASP A 181 -6.42 -14.10 -9.76
CA ASP A 181 -5.62 -12.97 -10.23
C ASP A 181 -5.85 -12.70 -11.74
N GLY A 182 -5.04 -11.80 -12.32
CA GLY A 182 -5.12 -11.48 -13.75
C GLY A 182 -4.78 -12.65 -14.69
N TRP A 183 -4.15 -13.70 -14.18
CA TRP A 183 -3.81 -14.93 -14.90
C TRP A 183 -4.83 -16.05 -14.67
N GLY A 184 -5.86 -15.80 -13.86
CA GLY A 184 -6.85 -16.79 -13.48
C GLY A 184 -6.42 -17.68 -12.31
N ASP A 185 -5.28 -17.41 -11.68
CA ASP A 185 -4.73 -18.22 -10.59
C ASP A 185 -5.36 -17.83 -9.25
N SER A 186 -5.86 -18.83 -8.52
CA SER A 186 -6.36 -18.66 -7.16
C SER A 186 -5.19 -18.49 -6.17
N PRO A 187 -5.42 -17.93 -4.96
CA PRO A 187 -4.37 -17.85 -3.95
C PRO A 187 -3.86 -19.25 -3.58
N LEU A 188 -4.72 -20.28 -3.65
CA LEU A 188 -4.33 -21.66 -3.39
C LEU A 188 -3.35 -22.18 -4.46
N LEU A 189 -3.61 -21.90 -5.75
CA LEU A 189 -2.70 -22.25 -6.85
C LEU A 189 -1.33 -21.60 -6.66
N VAL A 190 -1.30 -20.28 -6.40
CA VAL A 190 -0.07 -19.52 -6.19
C VAL A 190 0.71 -20.04 -4.96
N ALA A 191 0.04 -20.22 -3.83
CA ALA A 191 0.66 -20.78 -2.63
C ALA A 191 1.24 -22.18 -2.87
N SER A 192 0.55 -22.97 -3.69
CA SER A 192 0.96 -24.34 -4.02
C SER A 192 2.16 -24.39 -4.94
N ALA A 193 2.17 -23.57 -5.99
CA ALA A 193 3.31 -23.41 -6.91
C ALA A 193 4.59 -22.97 -6.19
N LEU A 194 4.44 -22.14 -5.15
CA LEU A 194 5.54 -21.56 -4.38
C LEU A 194 5.89 -22.34 -3.10
N GLY A 195 5.20 -23.46 -2.81
CA GLY A 195 5.50 -24.30 -1.66
C GLY A 195 5.18 -23.68 -0.30
N ARG A 196 4.25 -22.72 -0.24
CA ARG A 196 3.93 -21.96 0.98
C ARG A 196 2.97 -22.74 1.89
N ILE A 197 3.47 -23.78 2.54
CA ILE A 197 2.64 -24.75 3.30
C ILE A 197 1.71 -24.10 4.33
N ASP A 198 2.19 -23.12 5.11
CA ASP A 198 1.37 -22.45 6.12
C ASP A 198 0.19 -21.68 5.50
N ILE A 199 0.43 -21.08 4.33
CA ILE A 199 -0.58 -20.35 3.57
C ILE A 199 -1.57 -21.32 2.95
N VAL A 200 -1.11 -22.46 2.42
CA VAL A 200 -2.00 -23.52 1.89
C VAL A 200 -2.93 -24.02 3.00
N ARG A 201 -2.41 -24.34 4.19
CA ARG A 201 -3.23 -24.76 5.34
C ARG A 201 -4.27 -23.71 5.70
N LEU A 202 -3.85 -22.44 5.76
CA LEU A 202 -4.73 -21.32 6.09
C LEU A 202 -5.84 -21.13 5.06
N LEU A 203 -5.51 -21.18 3.76
CA LEU A 203 -6.46 -21.03 2.66
C LEU A 203 -7.49 -22.18 2.66
N LEU A 204 -7.05 -23.43 2.82
CA LEU A 204 -7.93 -24.59 2.93
C LEU A 204 -8.86 -24.48 4.14
N ALA A 205 -8.33 -24.07 5.31
CA ALA A 205 -9.13 -23.84 6.51
C ALA A 205 -10.19 -22.73 6.35
N LYS A 206 -9.97 -21.79 5.40
CA LYS A 206 -10.92 -20.72 5.05
C LYS A 206 -11.83 -21.08 3.87
N GLY A 207 -11.84 -22.34 3.41
CA GLY A 207 -12.73 -22.82 2.36
C GLY A 207 -12.23 -22.54 0.94
N ALA A 208 -10.92 -22.48 0.73
CA ALA A 208 -10.37 -22.48 -0.62
C ALA A 208 -10.83 -23.71 -1.40
N ASN A 209 -11.21 -23.52 -2.66
CA ASN A 209 -11.54 -24.62 -3.56
C ASN A 209 -10.27 -25.42 -3.85
N VAL A 210 -10.15 -26.60 -3.24
CA VAL A 210 -9.01 -27.51 -3.40
C VAL A 210 -8.76 -27.90 -4.86
N ASN A 211 -9.82 -27.90 -5.68
CA ASN A 211 -9.79 -28.20 -7.10
C ASN A 211 -9.80 -26.92 -7.95
N SER A 212 -9.30 -25.80 -7.41
CA SER A 212 -9.18 -24.57 -8.20
C SER A 212 -8.24 -24.79 -9.38
N SER A 213 -8.69 -24.37 -10.56
CA SER A 213 -7.96 -24.43 -11.81
C SER A 213 -7.67 -23.02 -12.32
N GLY A 214 -6.48 -22.80 -12.85
CA GLY A 214 -6.01 -21.50 -13.32
C GLY A 214 -4.65 -21.59 -13.98
N GLY A 215 -4.32 -20.58 -14.79
CA GLY A 215 -2.99 -20.33 -15.30
C GLY A 215 -2.30 -21.53 -15.98
N ILE A 216 -1.01 -21.68 -15.71
CA ILE A 216 -0.13 -22.67 -16.36
C ILE A 216 -0.33 -24.07 -15.75
N TYR A 217 -0.63 -24.16 -14.46
CA TYR A 217 -0.58 -25.41 -13.71
C TYR A 217 -1.88 -26.23 -13.77
N ARG A 218 -2.98 -25.66 -14.28
CA ARG A 218 -4.32 -26.31 -14.40
C ARG A 218 -4.98 -26.76 -13.09
N SER A 219 -4.24 -27.16 -12.04
CA SER A 219 -4.76 -27.47 -10.70
C SER A 219 -3.72 -27.18 -9.61
N ALA A 220 -4.19 -26.96 -8.37
CA ALA A 220 -3.31 -26.74 -7.21
C ALA A 220 -2.37 -27.93 -6.95
N LEU A 221 -2.85 -29.16 -7.20
CA LEU A 221 -2.05 -30.37 -7.03
C LEU A 221 -0.91 -30.46 -8.06
N GLN A 222 -1.19 -30.08 -9.31
CA GLN A 222 -0.15 -29.98 -10.35
C GLN A 222 0.83 -28.83 -10.09
N ALA A 223 0.36 -27.73 -9.51
CA ALA A 223 1.21 -26.62 -9.08
C ALA A 223 2.19 -27.04 -7.97
N ALA A 224 1.78 -27.92 -7.06
CA ALA A 224 2.62 -28.43 -5.97
C ALA A 224 3.70 -29.45 -6.40
N ARG A 225 3.90 -29.70 -7.71
CA ARG A 225 4.92 -30.62 -8.23
C ARG A 225 6.33 -30.12 -7.89
N GLY A 226 6.89 -30.65 -6.81
CA GLY A 226 8.19 -30.23 -6.24
C GLY A 226 8.12 -29.86 -4.76
N HIS A 227 6.91 -29.65 -4.23
CA HIS A 227 6.67 -29.29 -2.83
C HIS A 227 5.94 -30.42 -2.11
N THR A 228 6.68 -31.45 -1.69
CA THR A 228 6.13 -32.72 -1.17
C THR A 228 5.10 -32.54 -0.07
N GLU A 229 5.35 -31.64 0.90
CA GLU A 229 4.40 -31.39 2.00
C GLU A 229 3.09 -30.76 1.52
N VAL A 230 3.16 -29.82 0.58
CA VAL A 230 1.99 -29.19 -0.01
C VAL A 230 1.22 -30.18 -0.85
N PHE A 231 1.93 -30.97 -1.66
CA PHE A 231 1.34 -32.01 -2.48
C PHE A 231 0.55 -33.01 -1.62
N GLN A 232 1.17 -33.51 -0.57
CA GLN A 232 0.56 -34.46 0.35
C GLN A 232 -0.69 -33.86 1.04
N LEU A 233 -0.58 -32.62 1.53
CA LEU A 233 -1.70 -31.93 2.15
C LEU A 233 -2.89 -31.76 1.18
N LEU A 234 -2.63 -31.34 -0.05
CA LEU A 234 -3.67 -31.17 -1.07
C LEU A 234 -4.32 -32.51 -1.43
N TYR A 235 -3.51 -33.57 -1.58
CA TYR A 235 -3.99 -34.92 -1.85
C TYR A 235 -4.93 -35.42 -0.75
N GLU A 236 -4.53 -35.26 0.52
CA GLU A 236 -5.35 -35.59 1.70
C GLU A 236 -6.65 -34.78 1.76
N CYS A 237 -6.63 -33.53 1.26
CA CYS A 237 -7.80 -32.67 1.17
C CYS A 237 -8.70 -32.97 -0.05
N GLY A 238 -8.42 -34.02 -0.82
CA GLY A 238 -9.23 -34.44 -1.96
C GLY A 238 -8.96 -33.65 -3.24
N ALA A 239 -7.76 -33.07 -3.39
CA ALA A 239 -7.34 -32.46 -4.65
C ALA A 239 -7.29 -33.52 -5.76
N LYS A 240 -7.90 -33.20 -6.89
CA LYS A 240 -7.87 -34.04 -8.09
C LYS A 240 -6.66 -33.72 -8.93
N TRP A 241 -6.15 -34.76 -9.59
CA TRP A 241 -5.08 -34.64 -10.56
C TRP A 241 -5.57 -34.11 -11.92
N GLU A 242 -6.86 -34.31 -12.23
CA GLU A 242 -7.52 -33.99 -13.50
C GLU A 242 -8.37 -32.72 -13.44
#